data_AF-A0A812K5J2-F1
#
_entry.id   AF-A0A812K5J2-F1
#
_cell.length_a   1.000
_cell.length_b   1.000
_cell.length_c   1.000
_cell.angle_alpha   90.00
_cell.angle_beta   90.00
_cell.angle_gamma   90.00
#
_symmetry.space_group_name_H-M   'P 1'
#
loop_
_entity.id
_entity.type
_entity.pdbx_description
1 polymer ?
#
loop_
_entity_poly.entity_id
_entity_poly.type
_entity_poly.pdbx_seq_one_letter_code
_entity_poly.pdbx_strand_id
1 'polypeptide(L)'
;MLGLVRLLRLVLALSVLRPILGCNGADAFCDLPLSKYTFPGTHNSNSYNLDIPEIIPDDIPGVDVNEVLRCFFENHDLSPVQQLNVGIRSFMVDLCDRPNTSALFNCHGQQGARAWGGNFADDVDGMQKWLTINQRELIAVAPDDMHTGSDGNQRWLDLMGSQFGGPCLEIGEATDVSTWSRRSQVSCAVLVGRPNDNVTMGALVNNNLRAVIFQRDWRSLFYSTYGDVHPGATSQKLLDDLVAYGEGNKPMTPNTLFLFQIFGSAKIPDFSLYKACPDPICKAAALVRIKDELRLDCVKQMATGFHTDLMQDDTHAHEFSTGEACPEHACGCLGYRSPIEVVHQKLLQNGHAVQSIYVDYPEVGERSSVAQVVVRMNEANLRHFRGEEEPGADWWSCHWQPIAAITVPLTMLGLCGLYLFLAVRYPKKYGVWFWKEWQAYQVRNERRKEGRARGREEARAYLHEDGRAGDMSIPQQIPPMVVAPSAGYAQSNGYAQSHQNPQHFQTSYQGNFQKFADTE
;
A
#
# COMPACT_ATOMS: atom_id res chain seq x y z
N MET A 1 9.81 -10.28 49.19
CA MET A 1 10.73 -9.83 48.12
C MET A 1 10.61 -10.62 46.82
N LEU A 2 10.55 -11.96 46.81
CA LEU A 2 10.45 -12.75 45.56
C LEU A 2 9.20 -12.47 44.70
N GLY A 3 8.06 -12.16 45.30
CA GLY A 3 6.84 -11.81 44.56
C GLY A 3 6.92 -10.47 43.81
N LEU A 4 7.59 -9.48 44.40
CA LEU A 4 7.75 -8.15 43.80
C LEU A 4 8.67 -8.19 42.58
N VAL A 5 9.75 -9.01 42.64
CA VAL A 5 10.70 -9.19 41.53
C VAL A 5 10.05 -9.93 40.35
N ARG A 6 9.15 -10.88 40.61
CA ARG A 6 8.38 -11.56 39.54
C ARG A 6 7.36 -10.64 38.89
N LEU A 7 6.67 -9.81 39.67
CA LEU A 7 5.74 -8.81 39.14
C LEU A 7 6.47 -7.74 38.31
N LEU A 8 7.62 -7.25 38.80
CA LEU A 8 8.44 -6.27 38.06
C LEU A 8 8.97 -6.85 36.74
N ARG A 9 9.40 -8.12 36.72
CA ARG A 9 9.84 -8.80 35.49
C ARG A 9 8.70 -9.03 34.51
N LEU A 10 7.48 -9.32 34.98
CA LEU A 10 6.31 -9.47 34.12
C LEU A 10 5.91 -8.12 33.51
N VAL A 11 5.93 -7.05 34.32
CA VAL A 11 5.62 -5.68 33.86
C VAL A 11 6.69 -5.18 32.88
N LEU A 12 7.98 -5.44 33.13
CA LEU A 12 9.07 -5.13 32.19
C LEU A 12 9.01 -5.97 30.91
N ALA A 13 8.65 -7.26 30.98
CA ALA A 13 8.47 -8.09 29.80
C ALA A 13 7.26 -7.64 28.95
N LEU A 14 6.17 -7.19 29.57
CA LEU A 14 4.99 -6.67 28.88
C LEU A 14 5.17 -5.26 28.31
N SER A 15 6.11 -4.46 28.84
CA SER A 15 6.39 -3.11 28.33
C SER A 15 7.51 -3.05 27.28
N VAL A 16 8.36 -4.08 27.19
CA VAL A 16 9.40 -4.21 26.15
C VAL A 16 8.89 -4.96 24.90
N LEU A 17 7.73 -5.62 24.99
CA LEU A 17 7.12 -6.41 23.90
C LEU A 17 5.85 -5.77 23.32
N ARG A 18 5.69 -4.45 23.40
CA ARG A 18 4.95 -3.80 22.32
C ARG A 18 5.93 -3.77 21.16
N PRO A 19 5.81 -4.66 20.14
CA PRO A 19 6.49 -4.39 18.90
C PRO A 19 6.15 -2.94 18.58
N ILE A 20 7.18 -2.13 18.36
CA ILE A 20 6.99 -0.82 17.77
C ILE A 20 6.35 -1.17 16.44
N LEU A 21 5.01 -1.11 16.39
CA LEU A 21 4.31 -1.38 15.15
C LEU A 21 4.71 -0.23 14.25
N GLY A 22 5.31 -0.58 13.12
CA GLY A 22 5.65 0.41 12.14
C GLY A 22 4.43 1.00 11.47
N CYS A 23 4.68 1.84 10.48
CA CYS A 23 3.61 2.48 9.73
C CYS A 23 2.87 1.40 8.93
N ASN A 24 1.58 1.21 9.22
CA ASN A 24 0.75 0.18 8.60
C ASN A 24 1.39 -1.23 8.65
N GLY A 25 1.92 -1.62 9.81
CA GLY A 25 2.37 -2.97 10.09
C GLY A 25 3.88 -3.25 9.96
N ALA A 26 4.68 -2.37 9.33
CA ALA A 26 6.13 -2.56 9.22
C ALA A 26 6.92 -1.26 9.42
N ASP A 27 8.00 -1.31 10.22
CA ASP A 27 8.78 -0.11 10.60
C ASP A 27 9.38 0.60 9.39
N ALA A 28 9.89 -0.19 8.46
CA ALA A 28 10.52 0.34 7.26
C ALA A 28 9.54 1.06 6.32
N PHE A 29 8.23 0.78 6.41
CA PHE A 29 7.23 1.53 5.64
C PHE A 29 7.09 2.98 6.10
N CYS A 30 7.54 3.33 7.31
CA CYS A 30 7.59 4.72 7.73
C CYS A 30 8.56 5.58 6.90
N ASP A 31 9.55 4.97 6.27
CA ASP A 31 10.53 5.67 5.44
C ASP A 31 10.01 5.94 4.02
N LEU A 32 8.92 5.27 3.61
CA LEU A 32 8.36 5.44 2.27
C LEU A 32 7.71 6.82 2.13
N PRO A 33 8.03 7.57 1.06
CA PRO A 33 7.22 8.70 0.62
C PRO A 33 5.76 8.29 0.44
N LEU A 34 4.82 9.13 0.85
CA LEU A 34 3.38 8.89 0.65
C LEU A 34 3.06 8.66 -0.84
N SER A 35 3.77 9.35 -1.73
CA SER A 35 3.64 9.21 -3.19
C SER A 35 4.05 7.84 -3.73
N LYS A 36 4.80 7.05 -2.96
CA LYS A 36 5.36 5.73 -3.31
C LYS A 36 4.81 4.59 -2.47
N TYR A 37 3.96 4.88 -1.47
CA TYR A 37 3.30 3.86 -0.68
C TYR A 37 2.02 3.41 -1.39
N THR A 38 1.79 2.11 -1.46
CA THR A 38 0.57 1.50 -1.99
C THR A 38 -0.37 1.15 -0.85
N PHE A 39 -1.61 1.64 -0.87
CA PHE A 39 -2.63 1.26 0.11
C PHE A 39 -3.43 0.05 -0.37
N PRO A 40 -3.74 -0.92 0.51
CA PRO A 40 -4.81 -1.88 0.26
C PRO A 40 -6.14 -1.15 0.45
N GLY A 41 -6.91 -1.05 -0.63
CA GLY A 41 -8.13 -0.27 -0.68
C GLY A 41 -9.36 -1.09 -1.02
N THR A 42 -10.52 -0.48 -0.77
CA THR A 42 -11.81 -1.00 -1.23
C THR A 42 -12.57 0.02 -2.08
N HIS A 43 -13.12 -0.43 -3.20
CA HIS A 43 -14.00 0.36 -4.06
C HIS A 43 -15.40 0.39 -3.44
N ASN A 44 -16.10 1.52 -3.47
CA ASN A 44 -17.42 1.71 -2.83
C ASN A 44 -17.47 1.17 -1.39
N SER A 45 -16.44 1.45 -0.58
CA SER A 45 -16.21 0.86 0.75
C SER A 45 -17.38 0.99 1.71
N ASN A 46 -18.28 1.94 1.49
CA ASN A 46 -19.44 2.21 2.33
C ASN A 46 -20.76 1.65 1.75
N SER A 47 -20.71 0.84 0.69
CA SER A 47 -21.85 0.11 0.12
C SER A 47 -22.11 -1.22 0.85
N TYR A 48 -22.25 -1.14 2.18
CA TYR A 48 -22.58 -2.27 3.04
C TYR A 48 -23.91 -2.01 3.75
N ASN A 49 -24.70 -3.06 3.97
CA ASN A 49 -25.98 -3.00 4.68
C ASN A 49 -26.88 -1.85 4.19
N LEU A 50 -27.04 -1.77 2.88
CA LEU A 50 -27.85 -0.75 2.22
C LEU A 50 -29.33 -1.11 2.33
N ASP A 51 -30.15 -0.09 2.55
CA ASP A 51 -31.59 -0.10 2.34
C ASP A 51 -31.86 0.05 0.84
N ILE A 52 -32.36 -1.03 0.26
CA ILE A 52 -32.45 -1.18 -1.18
C ILE A 52 -33.87 -0.79 -1.64
N PRO A 53 -34.00 0.07 -2.66
CA PRO A 53 -35.30 0.41 -3.20
C PRO A 53 -36.00 -0.83 -3.78
N GLU A 54 -37.30 -0.92 -3.56
CA GLU A 54 -38.15 -1.97 -4.13
C GLU A 54 -38.29 -1.74 -5.65
N ILE A 55 -37.30 -2.18 -6.42
CA ILE A 55 -37.28 -2.06 -7.90
C ILE A 55 -38.05 -3.22 -8.55
N ILE A 56 -38.13 -4.36 -7.86
CA ILE A 56 -38.80 -5.57 -8.33
C ILE A 56 -40.07 -5.77 -7.48
N PRO A 57 -41.26 -5.48 -8.03
CA PRO A 57 -42.50 -5.35 -7.25
C PRO A 57 -43.17 -6.68 -6.85
N ASP A 58 -42.54 -7.84 -7.10
CA ASP A 58 -43.18 -9.15 -6.93
C ASP A 58 -42.32 -10.07 -6.05
N ASP A 59 -42.95 -10.77 -5.10
CA ASP A 59 -42.36 -11.94 -4.43
C ASP A 59 -42.28 -13.08 -5.44
N ILE A 60 -41.06 -13.45 -5.81
CA ILE A 60 -40.78 -14.43 -6.86
C ILE A 60 -40.46 -15.77 -6.17
N PRO A 61 -41.28 -16.83 -6.36
CA PRO A 61 -41.10 -18.08 -5.66
C PRO A 61 -39.68 -18.66 -5.80
N GLY A 62 -39.00 -18.77 -4.67
CA GLY A 62 -37.66 -19.35 -4.58
C GLY A 62 -36.53 -18.46 -5.11
N VAL A 63 -36.77 -17.17 -5.31
CA VAL A 63 -35.74 -16.15 -5.56
C VAL A 63 -35.82 -15.12 -4.44
N ASP A 64 -34.74 -14.95 -3.68
CA ASP A 64 -34.66 -13.85 -2.72
C ASP A 64 -34.31 -12.56 -3.46
N VAL A 65 -35.34 -11.76 -3.77
CA VAL A 65 -35.20 -10.48 -4.48
C VAL A 65 -34.29 -9.50 -3.73
N ASN A 66 -34.24 -9.57 -2.40
CA ASN A 66 -33.33 -8.71 -1.63
C ASN A 66 -31.88 -9.18 -1.80
N GLU A 67 -31.64 -10.49 -1.84
CA GLU A 67 -30.31 -11.04 -2.15
C GLU A 67 -29.84 -10.60 -3.55
N VAL A 68 -30.73 -10.65 -4.55
CA VAL A 68 -30.48 -10.16 -5.91
C VAL A 68 -30.05 -8.70 -5.92
N LEU A 69 -30.82 -7.84 -5.27
CA LEU A 69 -30.56 -6.42 -5.32
C LEU A 69 -29.32 -6.08 -4.48
N ARG A 70 -29.09 -6.76 -3.35
CA ARG A 70 -27.83 -6.61 -2.57
C ARG A 70 -26.63 -6.99 -3.40
N CYS A 71 -26.72 -8.09 -4.11
CA CYS A 71 -25.71 -8.58 -5.03
C CYS A 71 -25.35 -7.58 -6.15
N PHE A 72 -26.23 -6.61 -6.46
CA PHE A 72 -25.99 -5.50 -7.38
C PHE A 72 -25.51 -4.21 -6.68
N PHE A 73 -26.12 -3.85 -5.54
CA PHE A 73 -25.88 -2.58 -4.86
C PHE A 73 -24.78 -2.62 -3.80
N GLU A 74 -24.45 -3.77 -3.25
CA GLU A 74 -23.46 -3.91 -2.19
C GLU A 74 -22.15 -4.44 -2.76
N ASN A 75 -21.07 -3.75 -2.44
CA ASN A 75 -19.71 -4.17 -2.79
C ASN A 75 -18.99 -4.80 -1.60
N HIS A 76 -19.57 -4.72 -0.40
CA HIS A 76 -18.97 -5.21 0.84
C HIS A 76 -20.01 -5.70 1.83
N ASP A 77 -19.69 -6.78 2.54
CA ASP A 77 -20.45 -7.23 3.72
C ASP A 77 -19.96 -6.56 5.02
N LEU A 78 -18.84 -5.84 4.96
CA LEU A 78 -18.11 -5.30 6.11
C LEU A 78 -18.23 -3.77 6.15
N SER A 79 -18.45 -3.22 7.33
CA SER A 79 -18.32 -1.77 7.55
C SER A 79 -16.86 -1.30 7.42
N PRO A 80 -16.59 -0.01 7.21
CA PRO A 80 -15.22 0.53 7.16
C PRO A 80 -14.35 0.13 8.36
N VAL A 81 -14.92 0.11 9.57
CA VAL A 81 -14.19 -0.33 10.77
C VAL A 81 -13.87 -1.82 10.76
N GLN A 82 -14.76 -2.66 10.21
CA GLN A 82 -14.47 -4.08 10.03
C GLN A 82 -13.42 -4.30 8.94
N GLN A 83 -13.48 -3.55 7.83
CA GLN A 83 -12.48 -3.56 6.77
C GLN A 83 -11.08 -3.15 7.29
N LEU A 84 -11.01 -2.14 8.18
CA LEU A 84 -9.78 -1.79 8.89
C LEU A 84 -9.16 -2.97 9.64
N ASN A 85 -9.99 -3.80 10.29
CA ASN A 85 -9.51 -4.95 11.07
C ASN A 85 -8.95 -6.08 10.20
N VAL A 86 -9.32 -6.14 8.91
CA VAL A 86 -8.76 -7.11 7.95
C VAL A 86 -7.64 -6.53 7.09
N GLY A 87 -7.16 -5.32 7.42
CA GLY A 87 -5.96 -4.74 6.83
C GLY A 87 -6.21 -3.71 5.72
N ILE A 88 -7.47 -3.35 5.43
CA ILE A 88 -7.77 -2.26 4.48
C ILE A 88 -7.36 -0.92 5.08
N ARG A 89 -6.75 -0.07 4.27
CA ARG A 89 -6.26 1.26 4.65
C ARG A 89 -6.63 2.35 3.66
N SER A 90 -7.31 2.03 2.57
CA SER A 90 -7.81 3.02 1.63
C SER A 90 -9.29 2.80 1.33
N PHE A 91 -10.08 3.85 1.46
CA PHE A 91 -11.52 3.77 1.35
C PHE A 91 -11.99 4.68 0.26
N MET A 92 -12.62 4.12 -0.76
CA MET A 92 -13.29 4.91 -1.77
C MET A 92 -14.79 4.84 -1.54
N VAL A 93 -15.43 5.98 -1.31
CA VAL A 93 -16.79 6.03 -0.78
C VAL A 93 -17.76 6.77 -1.70
N ASP A 94 -18.96 6.25 -1.77
CA ASP A 94 -20.08 6.83 -2.51
C ASP A 94 -20.98 7.59 -1.57
N LEU A 95 -21.28 8.84 -1.92
CA LEU A 95 -21.94 9.76 -1.02
C LEU A 95 -23.12 10.44 -1.69
N CYS A 96 -24.23 10.46 -0.97
CA CYS A 96 -25.46 11.03 -1.48
C CYS A 96 -26.09 11.99 -0.48
N ASP A 97 -26.78 12.99 -1.04
CA ASP A 97 -27.62 13.90 -0.28
C ASP A 97 -29.05 13.40 -0.22
N ARG A 98 -29.62 13.39 0.99
CA ARG A 98 -31.07 13.29 1.14
C ARG A 98 -31.70 14.69 1.11
N PRO A 99 -32.87 14.86 0.47
CA PRO A 99 -33.58 16.13 0.49
C PRO A 99 -33.77 16.65 1.92
N ASN A 100 -33.57 17.96 2.11
CA ASN A 100 -33.74 18.66 3.39
C ASN A 100 -32.75 18.25 4.50
N THR A 101 -31.61 17.67 4.15
CA THR A 101 -30.53 17.37 5.10
C THR A 101 -29.21 17.94 4.59
N SER A 102 -28.34 18.38 5.49
CA SER A 102 -26.94 18.73 5.18
C SER A 102 -25.98 17.56 5.44
N ALA A 103 -26.50 16.41 5.86
CA ALA A 103 -25.72 15.21 6.14
C ALA A 103 -25.39 14.45 4.85
N LEU A 104 -24.22 13.83 4.80
CA LEU A 104 -23.81 12.92 3.73
C LEU A 104 -24.18 11.51 4.13
N PHE A 105 -24.87 10.78 3.25
CA PHE A 105 -25.29 9.40 3.48
C PHE A 105 -24.49 8.46 2.60
N ASN A 106 -24.23 7.27 3.15
CA ASN A 106 -23.79 6.13 2.36
C ASN A 106 -24.86 5.82 1.31
N CYS A 107 -24.43 5.46 0.12
CA CYS A 107 -25.33 5.07 -0.94
C CYS A 107 -24.56 4.29 -2.00
N HIS A 108 -25.28 3.66 -2.91
CA HIS A 108 -24.72 3.18 -4.16
C HIS A 108 -25.81 3.11 -5.24
N GLY A 109 -25.41 3.27 -6.49
CA GLY A 109 -26.27 3.19 -7.65
C GLY A 109 -26.88 4.51 -8.13
N GLN A 110 -27.51 4.41 -9.30
CA GLN A 110 -27.93 5.56 -10.10
C GLN A 110 -29.15 6.31 -9.51
N GLN A 111 -29.33 7.56 -9.96
CA GLN A 111 -30.49 8.37 -9.60
C GLN A 111 -31.80 7.66 -9.97
N GLY A 112 -32.72 7.53 -9.01
CA GLY A 112 -34.02 6.87 -9.20
C GLY A 112 -34.05 5.38 -8.82
N ALA A 113 -32.90 4.73 -8.72
CA ALA A 113 -32.75 3.34 -8.29
C ALA A 113 -31.64 3.21 -7.23
N ARG A 114 -31.50 4.21 -6.37
CA ARG A 114 -30.39 4.30 -5.42
C ARG A 114 -30.68 3.50 -4.15
N ALA A 115 -29.72 2.65 -3.76
CA ALA A 115 -29.68 2.03 -2.45
C ALA A 115 -29.03 2.99 -1.43
N TRP A 116 -29.55 3.01 -0.20
CA TRP A 116 -29.20 3.99 0.82
C TRP A 116 -28.67 3.32 2.07
N GLY A 117 -27.52 3.76 2.56
CA GLY A 117 -27.00 3.37 3.85
C GLY A 117 -27.27 4.42 4.94
N GLY A 118 -26.54 4.26 6.05
CA GLY A 118 -26.54 5.16 7.18
C GLY A 118 -25.86 6.51 6.91
N ASN A 119 -25.74 7.31 7.97
CA ASN A 119 -25.01 8.58 7.91
C ASN A 119 -23.50 8.30 7.84
N PHE A 120 -22.82 8.84 6.83
CA PHE A 120 -21.38 8.60 6.67
C PHE A 120 -20.55 9.19 7.82
N ALA A 121 -21.07 10.20 8.53
CA ALA A 121 -20.41 10.74 9.72
C ALA A 121 -20.16 9.67 10.80
N ASP A 122 -21.02 8.66 10.90
CA ASP A 122 -20.87 7.56 11.87
C ASP A 122 -19.70 6.63 11.47
N ASP A 123 -19.49 6.41 10.18
CA ASP A 123 -18.33 5.66 9.66
C ASP A 123 -17.02 6.41 9.94
N VAL A 124 -17.00 7.73 9.73
CA VAL A 124 -15.82 8.56 9.99
C VAL A 124 -15.47 8.59 11.48
N ASP A 125 -16.47 8.72 12.36
CA ASP A 125 -16.26 8.62 13.81
C ASP A 125 -15.71 7.24 14.20
N GLY A 126 -16.23 6.16 13.61
CA GLY A 126 -15.70 4.80 13.78
C GLY A 126 -14.23 4.68 13.38
N MET A 127 -13.86 5.20 12.19
CA MET A 127 -12.47 5.21 11.71
C MET A 127 -11.55 6.04 12.61
N GLN A 128 -12.01 7.20 13.08
CA GLN A 128 -11.25 8.09 13.97
C GLN A 128 -10.97 7.44 15.34
N LYS A 129 -11.97 6.76 15.92
CA LYS A 129 -11.80 5.95 17.14
C LYS A 129 -10.82 4.80 16.92
N TRP A 130 -10.93 4.10 15.79
CA TRP A 130 -10.00 3.02 15.45
C TRP A 130 -8.56 3.52 15.33
N LEU A 131 -8.33 4.66 14.67
CA LEU A 131 -7.00 5.29 14.59
C LEU A 131 -6.48 5.75 15.94
N THR A 132 -7.33 6.19 16.85
CA THR A 132 -6.92 6.57 18.22
C THR A 132 -6.29 5.38 18.97
N ILE A 133 -6.83 4.19 18.76
CA ILE A 133 -6.31 2.93 19.32
C ILE A 133 -5.05 2.48 18.56
N ASN A 134 -5.08 2.54 17.23
CA ASN A 134 -4.02 2.07 16.36
C ASN A 134 -3.09 3.21 15.94
N GLN A 135 -2.22 3.64 16.86
CA GLN A 135 -1.45 4.89 16.78
C GLN A 135 -0.44 4.97 15.62
N ARG A 136 -0.13 3.85 14.98
CA ARG A 136 0.87 3.74 13.91
C ARG A 136 0.25 3.43 12.55
N GLU A 137 -1.08 3.39 12.51
CA GLU A 137 -1.83 3.18 11.29
C GLU A 137 -2.23 4.53 10.69
N LEU A 138 -2.29 4.55 9.36
CA LEU A 138 -2.70 5.66 8.53
C LEU A 138 -3.68 5.14 7.47
N ILE A 139 -4.76 5.88 7.26
CA ILE A 139 -5.75 5.59 6.23
C ILE A 139 -5.76 6.65 5.14
N ALA A 140 -6.16 6.25 3.95
CA ALA A 140 -6.58 7.13 2.87
C ALA A 140 -8.10 7.05 2.69
N VAL A 141 -8.78 8.17 2.46
CA VAL A 141 -10.21 8.20 2.19
C VAL A 141 -10.47 9.13 1.00
N ALA A 142 -11.20 8.63 0.00
CA ALA A 142 -11.50 9.33 -1.24
C ALA A 142 -13.00 9.26 -1.53
N PRO A 143 -13.63 10.35 -1.98
CA PRO A 143 -14.97 10.26 -2.56
C PRO A 143 -14.89 9.78 -4.02
N ASP A 144 -15.83 8.92 -4.45
CA ASP A 144 -15.97 8.49 -5.85
C ASP A 144 -17.23 9.04 -6.50
N ASP A 145 -18.36 8.35 -6.33
CA ASP A 145 -19.65 8.79 -6.83
C ASP A 145 -20.38 9.65 -5.81
N MET A 146 -19.99 10.93 -5.82
CA MET A 146 -20.70 11.98 -5.09
C MET A 146 -21.94 12.43 -5.87
N HIS A 147 -23.11 11.98 -5.42
CA HIS A 147 -24.41 12.43 -5.90
C HIS A 147 -24.99 13.51 -4.99
N THR A 148 -24.24 14.59 -4.88
CA THR A 148 -24.51 15.72 -4.00
C THR A 148 -24.81 16.98 -4.79
N GLY A 149 -25.26 18.03 -4.11
CA GLY A 149 -25.29 19.39 -4.67
C GLY A 149 -23.89 19.90 -5.09
N SER A 150 -23.86 21.09 -5.68
CA SER A 150 -22.60 21.76 -6.09
C SER A 150 -21.64 22.05 -4.94
N ASP A 151 -22.10 21.98 -3.69
CA ASP A 151 -21.35 22.17 -2.46
C ASP A 151 -20.82 20.85 -1.85
N GLY A 152 -21.06 19.71 -2.51
CA GLY A 152 -20.69 18.38 -2.02
C GLY A 152 -19.24 18.26 -1.58
N ASN A 153 -18.29 18.69 -2.41
CA ASN A 153 -16.86 18.64 -2.07
C ASN A 153 -16.52 19.45 -0.81
N GLN A 154 -17.14 20.61 -0.61
CA GLN A 154 -16.91 21.42 0.59
C GLN A 154 -17.47 20.71 1.81
N ARG A 155 -18.70 20.17 1.72
CA ARG A 155 -19.33 19.41 2.81
C ARG A 155 -18.55 18.15 3.17
N TRP A 156 -17.95 17.48 2.19
CA TRP A 156 -17.00 16.39 2.39
C TRP A 156 -15.80 16.83 3.23
N LEU A 157 -15.12 17.90 2.81
CA LEU A 157 -13.94 18.42 3.52
C LEU A 157 -14.28 18.92 4.93
N ASP A 158 -15.44 19.57 5.11
CA ASP A 158 -15.94 20.04 6.40
C ASP A 158 -16.25 18.85 7.33
N LEU A 159 -16.86 17.79 6.80
CA LEU A 159 -17.10 16.56 7.55
C LEU A 159 -15.78 15.92 8.00
N MET A 160 -14.83 15.72 7.08
CA MET A 160 -13.54 15.12 7.42
C MET A 160 -12.78 15.99 8.42
N GLY A 161 -12.74 17.31 8.24
CA GLY A 161 -12.12 18.23 9.18
C GLY A 161 -12.76 18.20 10.56
N SER A 162 -14.09 18.30 10.64
CA SER A 162 -14.80 18.30 11.93
C SER A 162 -14.59 17.00 12.71
N GLN A 163 -14.62 15.84 12.06
CA GLN A 163 -14.42 14.54 12.71
C GLN A 163 -12.96 14.27 13.10
N PHE A 164 -11.99 14.78 12.33
CA PHE A 164 -10.56 14.67 12.63
C PHE A 164 -10.00 15.90 13.37
N GLY A 165 -10.85 16.56 14.16
CA GLY A 165 -10.39 17.50 15.18
C GLY A 165 -9.94 18.87 14.67
N GLY A 166 -10.45 19.31 13.51
CA GLY A 166 -10.25 20.63 12.92
C GLY A 166 -9.90 20.58 11.43
N PRO A 167 -9.63 21.74 10.80
CA PRO A 167 -9.28 21.80 9.38
C PRO A 167 -8.13 20.85 9.01
N CYS A 168 -8.30 20.12 7.91
CA CYS A 168 -7.27 19.24 7.38
C CYS A 168 -6.05 20.06 6.93
N LEU A 169 -4.85 19.52 7.16
CA LEU A 169 -3.63 20.15 6.64
C LEU A 169 -3.52 19.91 5.13
N GLU A 170 -3.33 20.96 4.35
CA GLU A 170 -3.07 20.81 2.91
C GLU A 170 -1.65 20.28 2.65
N ILE A 171 -1.55 19.28 1.78
CA ILE A 171 -0.30 18.65 1.35
C ILE A 171 -0.24 18.63 -0.18
N GLY A 172 0.90 19.09 -0.72
CA GLY A 172 1.22 19.07 -2.14
C GLY A 172 2.74 19.13 -2.38
N GLU A 173 3.14 19.56 -3.58
CA GLU A 173 4.54 19.54 -4.01
C GLU A 173 5.43 20.48 -3.17
N ALA A 174 4.90 21.63 -2.77
CA ALA A 174 5.63 22.65 -2.00
C ALA A 174 5.62 22.41 -0.47
N THR A 175 5.09 21.28 0.01
CA THR A 175 4.93 21.03 1.44
C THR A 175 6.27 20.85 2.15
N ASP A 176 6.53 21.67 3.17
CA ASP A 176 7.70 21.54 4.04
C ASP A 176 7.33 20.86 5.37
N VAL A 177 7.67 19.58 5.49
CA VAL A 177 7.40 18.76 6.68
C VAL A 177 8.17 19.23 7.92
N SER A 178 9.24 20.01 7.77
CA SER A 178 10.02 20.51 8.91
C SER A 178 9.26 21.58 9.72
N THR A 179 8.24 22.19 9.11
CA THR A 179 7.36 23.17 9.76
C THR A 179 6.23 22.52 10.58
N TRP A 180 6.04 21.22 10.45
CA TRP A 180 4.94 20.52 11.10
C TRP A 180 5.19 20.39 12.60
N SER A 181 4.13 20.55 13.36
CA SER A 181 4.11 20.24 14.79
C SER A 181 3.15 19.10 15.04
N ARG A 182 3.55 18.21 15.95
CA ARG A 182 2.72 17.06 16.32
C ARG A 182 1.40 17.54 16.92
N ARG A 183 0.29 17.07 16.35
CA ARG A 183 -1.06 17.36 16.87
C ARG A 183 -1.37 16.51 18.09
N SER A 184 -2.17 17.04 19.01
CA SER A 184 -2.55 16.35 20.26
C SER A 184 -3.51 15.19 20.05
N GLN A 185 -4.26 15.20 18.94
CA GLN A 185 -5.25 14.19 18.56
C GLN A 185 -5.05 13.76 17.10
N VAL A 186 -5.76 12.70 16.69
CA VAL A 186 -5.79 12.25 15.29
C VAL A 186 -6.35 13.37 14.42
N SER A 187 -5.66 13.66 13.33
CA SER A 187 -6.03 14.70 12.39
C SER A 187 -5.93 14.26 10.94
N CYS A 188 -6.60 15.01 10.09
CA CYS A 188 -6.59 14.79 8.66
C CYS A 188 -5.57 15.66 7.93
N ALA A 189 -5.13 15.18 6.78
CA ALA A 189 -4.42 15.93 5.77
C ALA A 189 -5.14 15.80 4.44
N VAL A 190 -5.38 16.91 3.74
CA VAL A 190 -5.98 16.92 2.42
C VAL A 190 -4.91 17.08 1.36
N LEU A 191 -5.07 16.32 0.31
CA LEU A 191 -4.15 16.20 -0.77
C LEU A 191 -4.56 17.13 -1.92
N VAL A 192 -3.78 18.19 -2.18
CA VAL A 192 -4.07 19.22 -3.21
C VAL A 192 -3.23 19.07 -4.49
N GLY A 193 -2.41 18.02 -4.56
CA GLY A 193 -1.53 17.68 -5.68
C GLY A 193 -0.46 16.69 -5.24
N ARG A 194 0.36 16.17 -6.17
CA ARG A 194 1.38 15.16 -5.84
C ARG A 194 2.29 15.66 -4.71
N PRO A 195 2.45 14.91 -3.60
CA PRO A 195 3.25 15.33 -2.47
C PRO A 195 4.72 15.11 -2.84
N ASN A 196 5.60 15.98 -2.37
CA ASN A 196 7.03 15.71 -2.53
C ASN A 196 7.47 14.49 -1.68
N ASP A 197 8.65 13.98 -1.99
CA ASP A 197 9.17 12.76 -1.35
C ASP A 197 9.51 12.94 0.14
N ASN A 198 9.56 14.17 0.66
CA ASN A 198 9.78 14.42 2.10
C ASN A 198 8.53 14.13 2.93
N VAL A 199 7.35 14.09 2.31
CA VAL A 199 6.11 13.68 2.97
C VAL A 199 6.07 12.17 3.05
N THR A 200 6.72 11.60 4.08
CA THR A 200 6.74 10.15 4.32
C THR A 200 5.56 9.69 5.18
N MET A 201 5.27 8.38 5.13
CA MET A 201 4.31 7.74 6.03
C MET A 201 4.66 8.00 7.50
N GLY A 202 5.95 7.93 7.84
CA GLY A 202 6.46 8.23 9.18
C GLY A 202 6.24 9.67 9.59
N ALA A 203 6.46 10.64 8.69
CA ALA A 203 6.21 12.06 8.98
C ALA A 203 4.74 12.31 9.32
N LEU A 204 3.82 11.72 8.57
CA LEU A 204 2.38 11.80 8.80
C LEU A 204 1.98 11.18 10.14
N VAL A 205 2.41 9.94 10.40
CA VAL A 205 2.14 9.22 11.65
C VAL A 205 2.70 9.96 12.86
N ASN A 206 3.96 10.41 12.80
CA ASN A 206 4.62 11.09 13.91
C ASN A 206 3.97 12.45 14.24
N ASN A 207 3.34 13.10 13.25
CA ASN A 207 2.61 14.36 13.43
C ASN A 207 1.11 14.19 13.70
N ASN A 208 0.62 12.94 13.87
CA ASN A 208 -0.79 12.60 14.04
C ASN A 208 -1.70 12.99 12.84
N LEU A 209 -1.15 13.13 11.64
CA LEU A 209 -1.88 13.34 10.38
C LEU A 209 -2.22 11.99 9.74
N ARG A 210 -3.10 11.22 10.39
CA ARG A 210 -3.29 9.78 10.10
C ARG A 210 -4.54 9.45 9.28
N ALA A 211 -5.30 10.46 8.87
CA ALA A 211 -6.36 10.35 7.87
C ALA A 211 -6.01 11.22 6.66
N VAL A 212 -5.59 10.60 5.57
CA VAL A 212 -5.22 11.28 4.33
C VAL A 212 -6.45 11.34 3.42
N ILE A 213 -6.86 12.53 3.03
CA ILE A 213 -8.07 12.77 2.26
C ILE A 213 -7.66 13.01 0.82
N PHE A 214 -7.95 12.05 -0.05
CA PHE A 214 -7.74 12.19 -1.48
C PHE A 214 -8.86 13.06 -2.05
N GLN A 215 -8.50 14.06 -2.83
CA GLN A 215 -9.46 14.71 -3.71
C GLN A 215 -9.70 13.81 -4.92
N ARG A 216 -10.87 13.96 -5.57
CA ARG A 216 -11.40 13.13 -6.66
C ARG A 216 -10.41 12.85 -7.81
N ASP A 217 -9.36 13.65 -7.93
CA ASP A 217 -8.37 13.62 -9.01
C ASP A 217 -6.98 13.12 -8.61
N TRP A 218 -6.82 12.47 -7.45
CA TRP A 218 -5.51 11.87 -7.12
C TRP A 218 -5.32 10.56 -7.90
N ARG A 219 -4.17 10.41 -8.56
CA ARG A 219 -3.97 9.51 -9.72
C ARG A 219 -3.07 8.31 -9.40
N SER A 220 -3.10 7.33 -10.32
CA SER A 220 -2.42 6.01 -10.29
C SER A 220 -3.03 5.00 -9.32
N LEU A 221 -4.31 4.74 -9.57
CA LEU A 221 -5.15 3.85 -8.77
C LEU A 221 -5.58 2.67 -9.62
N PHE A 222 -5.57 1.50 -9.00
CA PHE A 222 -6.10 0.26 -9.54
C PHE A 222 -7.50 0.07 -8.98
N TYR A 223 -8.50 -0.10 -9.84
CA TYR A 223 -9.91 -0.16 -9.43
C TYR A 223 -10.63 -1.32 -10.09
N SER A 224 -11.19 -2.24 -9.31
CA SER A 224 -12.33 -3.03 -9.80
C SER A 224 -13.54 -2.10 -9.92
N THR A 225 -14.13 -2.01 -11.11
CA THR A 225 -15.43 -1.35 -11.29
C THR A 225 -16.24 -2.14 -12.29
N TYR A 226 -17.56 -2.21 -12.14
CA TYR A 226 -18.39 -3.04 -13.01
C TYR A 226 -19.21 -2.13 -13.93
N GLY A 227 -18.87 -2.12 -15.21
CA GLY A 227 -19.48 -1.26 -16.24
C GLY A 227 -20.02 -2.04 -17.43
N ASP A 228 -20.50 -1.34 -18.46
CA ASP A 228 -21.01 -1.98 -19.67
C ASP A 228 -19.95 -2.88 -20.32
N VAL A 229 -20.31 -4.16 -20.49
CA VAL A 229 -19.40 -5.19 -21.02
C VAL A 229 -18.95 -4.86 -22.44
N HIS A 230 -17.67 -4.54 -22.59
CA HIS A 230 -17.04 -4.55 -23.91
C HIS A 230 -16.82 -6.01 -24.37
N PRO A 231 -17.27 -6.39 -25.58
CA PRO A 231 -16.98 -7.72 -26.13
C PRO A 231 -15.47 -8.02 -26.11
N GLY A 232 -15.08 -9.11 -25.44
CA GLY A 232 -13.68 -9.53 -25.32
C GLY A 232 -12.92 -9.08 -24.07
N ALA A 233 -13.56 -8.36 -23.13
CA ALA A 233 -12.97 -8.07 -21.83
C ALA A 233 -12.88 -9.37 -21.00
N THR A 234 -11.66 -9.82 -20.70
CA THR A 234 -11.38 -10.96 -19.82
C THR A 234 -10.36 -10.64 -18.73
N SER A 235 -10.33 -11.36 -17.61
CA SER A 235 -9.28 -11.23 -16.58
C SER A 235 -7.89 -11.46 -17.16
N GLN A 236 -7.77 -12.41 -18.10
CA GLN A 236 -6.55 -12.60 -18.88
C GLN A 236 -6.23 -11.39 -19.77
N LYS A 237 -7.20 -10.88 -20.55
CA LYS A 237 -7.00 -9.70 -21.39
C LYS A 237 -6.63 -8.48 -20.56
N LEU A 238 -7.14 -8.43 -19.34
CA LEU A 238 -6.84 -7.39 -18.38
C LEU A 238 -5.42 -7.49 -17.85
N LEU A 239 -4.98 -8.70 -17.52
CA LEU A 239 -3.59 -8.96 -17.21
C LEU A 239 -2.68 -8.59 -18.38
N ASP A 240 -3.03 -8.97 -19.61
CA ASP A 240 -2.26 -8.63 -20.81
C ASP A 240 -2.14 -7.11 -20.97
N ASP A 241 -3.24 -6.38 -20.73
CA ASP A 241 -3.25 -4.93 -20.79
C ASP A 241 -2.38 -4.31 -19.69
N LEU A 242 -2.43 -4.85 -18.48
CA LEU A 242 -1.59 -4.44 -17.36
C LEU A 242 -0.10 -4.72 -17.61
N VAL A 243 0.24 -5.88 -18.13
CA VAL A 243 1.61 -6.23 -18.53
C VAL A 243 2.06 -5.27 -19.63
N ALA A 244 1.23 -4.99 -20.63
CA ALA A 244 1.55 -4.01 -21.67
C ALA A 244 1.77 -2.59 -21.12
N TYR A 245 1.02 -2.16 -20.10
CA TYR A 245 1.30 -0.91 -19.39
C TYR A 245 2.62 -0.96 -18.63
N GLY A 246 2.86 -2.04 -17.87
CA GLY A 246 4.10 -2.28 -17.17
C GLY A 246 5.31 -2.31 -18.10
N GLU A 247 5.15 -2.72 -19.36
CA GLU A 247 6.21 -2.74 -20.36
C GLU A 247 6.38 -1.41 -21.11
N GLY A 248 5.55 -0.41 -20.82
CA GLY A 248 5.54 0.86 -21.55
C GLY A 248 4.98 0.76 -22.97
N ASN A 249 4.40 -0.39 -23.34
CA ASN A 249 3.76 -0.63 -24.64
C ASN A 249 2.43 0.11 -24.78
N LYS A 250 1.84 0.53 -23.65
CA LYS A 250 0.70 1.45 -23.62
C LYS A 250 1.10 2.74 -22.89
N PRO A 251 0.81 3.93 -23.46
CA PRO A 251 1.12 5.18 -22.78
C PRO A 251 0.33 5.29 -21.49
N MET A 252 1.04 5.42 -20.37
CA MET A 252 0.43 5.88 -19.13
C MET A 252 0.23 7.38 -19.23
N THR A 253 -1.02 7.81 -19.36
CA THR A 253 -1.35 9.19 -19.02
C THR A 253 -1.15 9.39 -17.51
N PRO A 254 -0.82 10.60 -17.04
CA PRO A 254 -0.76 10.91 -15.62
C PRO A 254 -2.06 10.60 -14.87
N ASN A 255 -3.17 10.41 -15.60
CA ASN A 255 -4.52 10.14 -15.08
C ASN A 255 -4.98 8.72 -15.43
N THR A 256 -4.04 7.81 -15.70
CA THR A 256 -4.43 6.45 -16.06
C THR A 256 -5.07 5.80 -14.85
N LEU A 257 -6.39 5.81 -14.86
CA LEU A 257 -7.19 4.91 -14.07
C LEU A 257 -7.05 3.55 -14.76
N PHE A 258 -6.52 2.57 -14.03
CA PHE A 258 -6.65 1.19 -14.45
C PHE A 258 -8.08 0.76 -14.07
N LEU A 259 -9.04 1.25 -14.86
CA LEU A 259 -10.45 0.90 -14.74
C LEU A 259 -10.62 -0.52 -15.23
N PHE A 260 -10.77 -1.42 -14.27
CA PHE A 260 -11.07 -2.80 -14.56
C PHE A 260 -12.57 -2.95 -14.65
N GLN A 261 -13.12 -2.79 -15.86
CA GLN A 261 -14.42 -3.38 -16.18
C GLN A 261 -14.26 -4.89 -16.19
N ILE A 262 -14.27 -5.47 -15.00
CA ILE A 262 -14.28 -6.92 -14.82
C ILE A 262 -15.65 -7.39 -15.30
N PHE A 263 -15.62 -8.49 -16.05
CA PHE A 263 -16.74 -9.19 -16.68
C PHE A 263 -18.11 -8.92 -16.06
N GLY A 264 -19.08 -8.55 -16.90
CA GLY A 264 -20.44 -8.29 -16.45
C GLY A 264 -20.55 -6.89 -15.84
N SER A 265 -21.46 -6.06 -16.35
CA SER A 265 -22.12 -5.18 -15.39
C SER A 265 -22.95 -6.11 -14.54
N ALA A 266 -22.89 -5.95 -13.21
CA ALA A 266 -24.02 -6.40 -12.42
C ALA A 266 -25.25 -5.81 -13.11
N LYS A 267 -26.16 -6.67 -13.55
CA LYS A 267 -27.39 -6.25 -14.20
C LYS A 267 -28.51 -6.72 -13.32
N ILE A 268 -29.45 -5.81 -13.06
CA ILE A 268 -30.74 -6.22 -12.54
C ILE A 268 -31.33 -7.15 -13.61
N PRO A 269 -31.60 -8.44 -13.30
CA PRO A 269 -32.11 -9.37 -14.29
C PRO A 269 -33.40 -8.84 -14.91
N ASP A 270 -33.62 -9.14 -16.19
CA ASP A 270 -34.87 -8.77 -16.84
C ASP A 270 -36.01 -9.72 -16.44
N PHE A 271 -36.86 -9.25 -15.53
CA PHE A 271 -38.05 -10.00 -15.10
C PHE A 271 -39.19 -10.00 -16.14
N SER A 272 -39.04 -9.31 -17.28
CA SER A 272 -40.06 -9.29 -18.34
C SER A 272 -40.40 -10.68 -18.84
N LEU A 273 -39.39 -11.56 -18.94
CA LEU A 273 -39.56 -12.93 -19.42
C LEU A 273 -40.38 -13.78 -18.44
N TYR A 274 -40.13 -13.62 -17.14
CA TYR A 274 -40.92 -14.27 -16.09
C TYR A 274 -42.36 -13.76 -16.06
N LYS A 275 -42.56 -12.44 -16.22
CA LYS A 275 -43.89 -11.79 -16.26
C LYS A 275 -44.70 -12.19 -17.50
N ALA A 276 -44.04 -12.42 -18.63
CA ALA A 276 -44.66 -12.83 -19.88
C ALA A 276 -45.06 -14.33 -19.91
N CYS A 277 -44.54 -15.16 -18.99
CA CYS A 277 -44.82 -16.59 -18.96
C CYS A 277 -46.24 -16.91 -18.46
N PRO A 278 -47.10 -17.54 -19.28
CA PRO A 278 -48.51 -17.77 -18.93
C PRO A 278 -48.73 -18.97 -18.01
N ASP A 279 -47.84 -19.96 -18.02
CA ASP A 279 -47.99 -21.22 -17.28
C ASP A 279 -46.84 -21.49 -16.30
N PRO A 280 -47.04 -22.38 -15.31
CA PRO A 280 -46.03 -22.67 -14.28
C PRO A 280 -44.71 -23.25 -14.80
N ILE A 281 -44.72 -23.99 -15.92
CA ILE A 281 -43.50 -24.61 -16.47
C ILE A 281 -42.65 -23.52 -17.14
N CYS A 282 -43.27 -22.63 -17.92
CA CYS A 282 -42.60 -21.45 -18.47
C CYS A 282 -42.00 -20.59 -17.35
N LYS A 283 -42.77 -20.32 -16.29
CA LYS A 283 -42.29 -19.56 -15.12
C LYS A 283 -41.10 -20.24 -14.46
N ALA A 284 -41.14 -21.55 -14.25
CA ALA A 284 -40.01 -22.29 -13.70
C ALA A 284 -38.74 -22.19 -14.57
N ALA A 285 -38.87 -22.28 -15.91
CA ALA A 285 -37.74 -22.12 -16.82
C ALA A 285 -37.17 -20.70 -16.82
N ALA A 286 -38.04 -19.68 -16.82
CA ALA A 286 -37.62 -18.29 -16.68
C ALA A 286 -36.89 -18.04 -15.34
N LEU A 287 -37.36 -18.68 -14.25
CA LEU A 287 -36.69 -18.59 -12.94
C LEU A 287 -35.32 -19.24 -12.91
N VAL A 288 -35.14 -20.39 -13.55
CA VAL A 288 -33.81 -21.02 -13.65
C VAL A 288 -32.85 -20.07 -14.38
N ARG A 289 -33.28 -19.48 -15.49
CA ARG A 289 -32.48 -18.51 -16.24
C ARG A 289 -32.13 -17.28 -15.39
N ILE A 290 -33.11 -16.70 -14.70
CA ILE A 290 -32.87 -15.55 -13.80
C ILE A 290 -31.87 -15.95 -12.70
N LYS A 291 -32.00 -17.13 -12.09
CA LYS A 291 -31.04 -17.61 -11.08
C LYS A 291 -29.62 -17.79 -11.62
N ASP A 292 -29.49 -18.27 -12.86
CA ASP A 292 -28.20 -18.42 -13.51
C ASP A 292 -27.57 -17.05 -13.82
N GLU A 293 -28.36 -16.09 -14.35
CA GLU A 293 -27.94 -14.71 -14.58
C GLU A 293 -27.50 -14.04 -13.27
N LEU A 294 -28.28 -14.18 -12.19
CA LEU A 294 -27.97 -13.66 -10.86
C LEU A 294 -26.66 -14.16 -10.27
N ARG A 295 -26.37 -15.45 -10.46
CA ARG A 295 -25.15 -16.05 -9.94
C ARG A 295 -23.91 -15.54 -10.69
N LEU A 296 -24.05 -15.29 -12.00
CA LEU A 296 -22.94 -14.85 -12.84
C LEU A 296 -22.68 -13.35 -12.72
N ASP A 297 -23.73 -12.54 -12.57
CA ASP A 297 -23.66 -11.07 -12.58
C ASP A 297 -23.55 -10.45 -11.17
N CYS A 298 -23.27 -11.26 -10.16
CA CYS A 298 -23.14 -10.77 -8.79
C CYS A 298 -21.82 -10.07 -8.54
N VAL A 299 -21.84 -8.85 -7.97
CA VAL A 299 -20.61 -8.10 -7.62
C VAL A 299 -19.66 -8.98 -6.82
N LYS A 300 -20.18 -9.73 -5.84
CA LYS A 300 -19.38 -10.65 -5.02
C LYS A 300 -18.73 -11.80 -5.81
N GLN A 301 -19.44 -12.36 -6.78
CA GLN A 301 -18.92 -13.46 -7.60
C GLN A 301 -17.91 -12.94 -8.62
N MET A 302 -18.18 -11.78 -9.22
CA MET A 302 -17.23 -11.11 -10.12
C MET A 302 -15.95 -10.71 -9.38
N ALA A 303 -16.07 -10.17 -8.16
CA ALA A 303 -14.94 -9.89 -7.27
C ALA A 303 -14.15 -11.15 -6.91
N THR A 304 -14.84 -12.26 -6.63
CA THR A 304 -14.20 -13.56 -6.35
C THR A 304 -13.37 -14.03 -7.55
N GLY A 305 -13.91 -13.94 -8.76
CA GLY A 305 -13.18 -14.25 -10.00
C GLY A 305 -11.96 -13.35 -10.18
N PHE A 306 -12.13 -12.04 -10.06
CA PHE A 306 -11.03 -11.07 -10.14
C PHE A 306 -9.92 -11.34 -9.11
N HIS A 307 -10.28 -11.59 -7.86
CA HIS A 307 -9.30 -11.91 -6.83
C HIS A 307 -8.57 -13.20 -7.16
N THR A 308 -9.29 -14.24 -7.57
CA THR A 308 -8.71 -15.53 -7.96
C THR A 308 -7.69 -15.37 -9.07
N ASP A 309 -8.02 -14.59 -10.10
CA ASP A 309 -7.20 -14.49 -11.29
C ASP A 309 -6.02 -13.51 -11.14
N LEU A 310 -6.17 -12.44 -10.35
CA LEU A 310 -5.19 -11.34 -10.33
C LEU A 310 -4.53 -11.08 -8.97
N MET A 311 -5.16 -11.47 -7.86
CA MET A 311 -4.72 -11.14 -6.49
C MET A 311 -4.26 -12.37 -5.69
N GLN A 312 -4.69 -13.57 -6.06
CA GLN A 312 -4.30 -14.77 -5.32
C GLN A 312 -2.82 -15.11 -5.55
N ASP A 313 -2.25 -15.78 -4.53
CA ASP A 313 -0.95 -16.44 -4.68
C ASP A 313 -1.10 -17.52 -5.76
N ASP A 314 -0.52 -17.22 -6.92
CA ASP A 314 -0.47 -18.06 -8.10
C ASP A 314 0.26 -19.38 -7.75
N THR A 315 -0.38 -20.51 -8.06
CA THR A 315 0.31 -21.82 -8.03
C THR A 315 1.42 -21.90 -9.09
N HIS A 316 1.42 -21.00 -10.06
CA HIS A 316 2.27 -20.99 -11.24
C HIS A 316 3.02 -19.66 -11.43
N ALA A 317 3.56 -19.07 -10.35
CA ALA A 317 4.32 -17.80 -10.40
C ALA A 317 5.43 -17.75 -11.49
N HIS A 318 5.85 -18.90 -12.02
CA HIS A 318 6.77 -19.04 -13.15
C HIS A 318 6.19 -18.65 -14.52
N GLU A 319 4.87 -18.68 -14.74
CA GLU A 319 4.26 -18.39 -16.05
C GLU A 319 4.27 -16.90 -16.42
N PHE A 320 4.35 -16.01 -15.41
CA PHE A 320 4.47 -14.56 -15.61
C PHE A 320 5.92 -14.05 -15.56
N SER A 321 6.87 -14.96 -15.32
CA SER A 321 8.29 -14.67 -15.46
C SER A 321 8.70 -14.78 -16.94
N THR A 322 9.59 -13.90 -17.38
CA THR A 322 10.14 -13.92 -18.73
C THR A 322 10.89 -15.23 -18.98
N GLY A 323 10.24 -16.22 -19.60
CA GLY A 323 10.86 -17.34 -20.32
C GLY A 323 11.63 -18.42 -19.55
N GLU A 324 11.92 -18.27 -18.25
CA GLU A 324 12.63 -19.30 -17.46
C GLU A 324 11.72 -19.90 -16.38
N ALA A 325 11.43 -21.20 -16.51
CA ALA A 325 10.65 -21.95 -15.54
C ALA A 325 11.33 -21.91 -14.15
N CYS A 326 10.66 -21.29 -13.19
CA CYS A 326 11.10 -21.19 -11.80
C CYS A 326 10.81 -22.52 -11.08
N PRO A 327 11.82 -23.34 -10.69
CA PRO A 327 11.56 -24.58 -9.96
C PRO A 327 10.97 -24.25 -8.59
N GLU A 328 9.93 -24.97 -8.15
CA GLU A 328 9.13 -24.72 -6.92
C GLU A 328 9.92 -24.49 -5.62
N HIS A 329 11.24 -24.71 -5.59
CA HIS A 329 12.10 -24.53 -4.41
C HIS A 329 13.43 -23.80 -4.69
N ALA A 330 13.58 -23.12 -5.83
CA ALA A 330 14.78 -22.33 -6.10
C ALA A 330 14.69 -20.95 -5.42
N CYS A 331 15.76 -20.56 -4.70
CA CYS A 331 15.94 -19.17 -4.28
C CYS A 331 15.93 -18.28 -5.53
N GLY A 332 14.98 -17.35 -5.59
CA GLY A 332 14.66 -16.55 -6.78
C GLY A 332 13.17 -16.56 -7.11
N CYS A 333 12.46 -17.65 -6.77
CA CYS A 333 10.99 -17.75 -6.91
C CYS A 333 10.23 -17.21 -5.67
N LEU A 334 10.93 -16.49 -4.78
CA LEU A 334 10.33 -15.76 -3.66
C LEU A 334 9.77 -14.39 -4.09
N GLY A 335 9.92 -14.05 -5.37
CA GLY A 335 9.32 -12.87 -5.98
C GLY A 335 7.80 -12.96 -6.05
N TYR A 336 7.17 -11.79 -6.10
CA TYR A 336 5.82 -11.48 -6.55
C TYR A 336 4.94 -12.69 -6.86
N ARG A 337 3.95 -12.93 -6.01
CA ARG A 337 3.17 -14.18 -6.03
C ARG A 337 1.88 -14.07 -6.81
N SER A 338 1.53 -12.89 -7.30
CA SER A 338 0.31 -12.64 -8.03
C SER A 338 0.62 -11.88 -9.32
N PRO A 339 -0.22 -11.99 -10.35
CA PRO A 339 -0.03 -11.23 -11.59
C PRO A 339 0.03 -9.72 -11.36
N ILE A 340 -0.77 -9.19 -10.43
CA ILE A 340 -0.76 -7.76 -10.09
C ILE A 340 0.59 -7.31 -9.52
N GLU A 341 1.23 -8.15 -8.74
CA GLU A 341 2.54 -7.89 -8.13
C GLU A 341 3.66 -7.82 -9.20
N VAL A 342 3.60 -8.68 -10.22
CA VAL A 342 4.54 -8.65 -11.36
C VAL A 342 4.36 -7.38 -12.17
N VAL A 343 3.12 -6.99 -12.45
CA VAL A 343 2.80 -5.72 -13.13
C VAL A 343 3.33 -4.54 -12.32
N HIS A 344 3.09 -4.53 -11.02
CA HIS A 344 3.58 -3.49 -10.12
C HIS A 344 5.09 -3.33 -10.20
N GLN A 345 5.85 -4.43 -10.20
CA GLN A 345 7.30 -4.39 -10.37
C GLN A 345 7.72 -3.74 -11.69
N LYS A 346 7.07 -4.11 -12.81
CA LYS A 346 7.35 -3.50 -14.12
C LYS A 346 7.03 -2.00 -14.12
N LEU A 347 5.95 -1.59 -13.47
CA LEU A 347 5.62 -0.17 -13.29
C LEU A 347 6.72 0.57 -12.51
N LEU A 348 7.22 -0.01 -11.43
CA LEU A 348 8.32 0.57 -10.66
C LEU A 348 9.60 0.72 -11.49
N GLN A 349 9.94 -0.29 -12.30
CA GLN A 349 11.09 -0.22 -13.21
C GLN A 349 10.99 0.96 -14.20
N ASN A 350 9.78 1.35 -14.56
CA ASN A 350 9.49 2.50 -15.41
C ASN A 350 9.29 3.81 -14.63
N GLY A 351 9.55 3.84 -13.33
CA GLY A 351 9.42 5.04 -12.49
C GLY A 351 7.97 5.39 -12.11
N HIS A 352 7.05 4.45 -12.26
CA HIS A 352 5.65 4.60 -11.86
C HIS A 352 5.39 3.90 -10.53
N ALA A 353 4.71 4.59 -9.62
CA ALA A 353 4.23 4.02 -8.37
C ALA A 353 2.72 3.88 -8.41
N VAL A 354 2.22 2.86 -7.71
CA VAL A 354 0.79 2.60 -7.52
C VAL A 354 0.39 3.03 -6.11
N GLN A 355 -0.57 3.93 -5.99
CA GLN A 355 -0.90 4.53 -4.70
C GLN A 355 -1.96 3.71 -3.96
N SER A 356 -2.89 3.08 -4.67
CA SER A 356 -3.88 2.23 -4.03
C SER A 356 -4.38 1.14 -4.98
N ILE A 357 -4.66 -0.02 -4.39
CA ILE A 357 -5.34 -1.13 -5.04
C ILE A 357 -6.74 -1.23 -4.42
N TYR A 358 -7.76 -0.77 -5.12
CA TYR A 358 -9.14 -0.83 -4.67
C TYR A 358 -9.84 -2.06 -5.25
N VAL A 359 -10.39 -2.86 -4.34
CA VAL A 359 -11.14 -4.05 -4.69
C VAL A 359 -12.51 -4.09 -4.03
N ASP A 360 -13.43 -4.86 -4.59
CA ASP A 360 -14.70 -5.21 -3.95
C ASP A 360 -14.55 -6.51 -3.14
N TYR A 361 -15.25 -6.64 -2.02
CA TYR A 361 -15.17 -7.82 -1.13
C TYR A 361 -13.74 -8.26 -0.78
N PRO A 362 -12.90 -7.43 -0.12
CA PRO A 362 -11.48 -7.74 0.11
C PRO A 362 -11.20 -9.04 0.88
N GLU A 363 -12.20 -9.57 1.58
CA GLU A 363 -12.18 -10.84 2.28
C GLU A 363 -12.36 -12.07 1.38
N VAL A 364 -12.83 -11.92 0.14
CA VAL A 364 -12.99 -13.06 -0.77
C VAL A 364 -11.64 -13.42 -1.38
N GLY A 365 -11.25 -14.68 -1.22
CA GLY A 365 -9.94 -15.17 -1.62
C GLY A 365 -9.52 -16.38 -0.79
N GLU A 366 -8.95 -17.40 -1.42
CA GLU A 366 -8.65 -18.66 -0.75
C GLU A 366 -7.30 -18.65 -0.02
N ARG A 367 -6.33 -17.85 -0.49
CA ARG A 367 -4.92 -17.93 -0.07
C ARG A 367 -4.31 -16.60 0.37
N SER A 368 -4.58 -15.53 -0.38
CA SER A 368 -4.08 -14.19 -0.10
C SER A 368 -5.19 -13.16 -0.17
N SER A 369 -5.20 -12.24 0.78
CA SER A 369 -6.02 -11.03 0.78
C SER A 369 -5.28 -9.88 0.08
N VAL A 370 -6.03 -8.88 -0.41
CA VAL A 370 -5.44 -7.65 -0.98
C VAL A 370 -4.45 -6.99 -0.02
N ALA A 371 -4.70 -7.05 1.29
CA ALA A 371 -3.79 -6.51 2.30
C ALA A 371 -2.41 -7.21 2.26
N GLN A 372 -2.38 -8.53 2.11
CA GLN A 372 -1.12 -9.29 2.04
C GLN A 372 -0.36 -9.02 0.73
N VAL A 373 -1.07 -8.94 -0.39
CA VAL A 373 -0.51 -8.59 -1.70
C VAL A 373 0.16 -7.20 -1.63
N VAL A 374 -0.56 -6.21 -1.09
CA VAL A 374 -0.05 -4.84 -1.01
C VAL A 374 1.10 -4.69 -0.02
N VAL A 375 1.18 -5.50 1.04
CA VAL A 375 2.37 -5.52 1.90
C VAL A 375 3.62 -5.88 1.08
N ARG A 376 3.55 -6.91 0.24
CA ARG A 376 4.66 -7.33 -0.63
C ARG A 376 4.98 -6.28 -1.71
N MET A 377 3.96 -5.62 -2.25
CA MET A 377 4.15 -4.46 -3.14
C MET A 377 4.89 -3.32 -2.43
N ASN A 378 4.59 -3.04 -1.16
CA ASN A 378 5.30 -2.00 -0.41
C ASN A 378 6.74 -2.39 -0.05
N GLU A 379 7.02 -3.67 0.17
CA GLU A 379 8.40 -4.14 0.29
C GLU A 379 9.18 -3.90 -1.02
N ALA A 380 8.54 -4.06 -2.17
CA ALA A 380 9.11 -3.70 -3.46
C ALA A 380 9.34 -2.19 -3.61
N ASN A 381 8.35 -1.37 -3.27
CA ASN A 381 8.49 0.08 -3.25
C ASN A 381 9.70 0.51 -2.42
N LEU A 382 9.90 -0.14 -1.27
CA LEU A 382 11.01 0.13 -0.37
C LEU A 382 12.36 -0.23 -0.98
N ARG A 383 12.49 -1.42 -1.58
CA ARG A 383 13.71 -1.85 -2.27
C ARG A 383 14.05 -0.90 -3.41
N HIS A 384 13.09 -0.62 -4.29
CA HIS A 384 13.27 0.30 -5.40
C HIS A 384 13.67 1.70 -4.92
N PHE A 385 13.01 2.21 -3.88
CA PHE A 385 13.34 3.50 -3.29
C PHE A 385 14.77 3.57 -2.73
N ARG A 386 15.28 2.47 -2.18
CA ARG A 386 16.63 2.36 -1.62
C ARG A 386 17.68 1.96 -2.66
N GLY A 387 17.28 1.65 -3.89
CA GLY A 387 18.17 1.09 -4.90
C GLY A 387 18.68 -0.31 -4.55
N GLU A 388 17.91 -1.06 -3.77
CA GLU A 388 18.19 -2.47 -3.44
C GLU A 388 17.78 -3.38 -4.61
N GLU A 389 18.43 -4.54 -4.72
CA GLU A 389 18.09 -5.54 -5.72
C GLU A 389 16.73 -6.19 -5.41
N GLU A 390 15.93 -6.48 -6.45
CA GLU A 390 14.67 -7.19 -6.30
C GLU A 390 14.91 -8.70 -6.01
N PRO A 391 14.08 -9.34 -5.17
CA PRO A 391 14.13 -10.78 -5.00
C PRO A 391 13.88 -11.46 -6.35
N GLY A 392 14.78 -12.35 -6.74
CA GLY A 392 14.83 -12.90 -8.11
C GLY A 392 15.91 -12.30 -9.00
N ALA A 393 16.72 -11.35 -8.50
CA ALA A 393 18.04 -11.08 -9.08
C ALA A 393 18.85 -12.38 -9.19
N ASP A 394 19.73 -12.45 -10.20
CA ASP A 394 20.20 -13.70 -10.84
C ASP A 394 20.48 -14.89 -9.90
N TRP A 395 20.39 -16.11 -10.45
CA TRP A 395 20.74 -17.35 -9.76
C TRP A 395 22.06 -17.27 -8.97
N TRP A 396 23.04 -16.49 -9.46
CA TRP A 396 24.34 -16.31 -8.80
C TRP A 396 24.23 -15.58 -7.47
N SER A 397 23.43 -14.52 -7.34
CA SER A 397 23.28 -13.76 -6.11
C SER A 397 22.73 -14.61 -4.94
N CYS A 398 21.78 -15.50 -5.21
CA CYS A 398 21.18 -16.39 -4.22
C CYS A 398 22.06 -17.60 -3.84
N HIS A 399 22.83 -18.14 -4.78
CA HIS A 399 23.72 -19.26 -4.49
C HIS A 399 25.11 -18.81 -4.02
N TRP A 400 25.52 -17.57 -4.31
CA TRP A 400 26.82 -17.07 -3.86
C TRP A 400 26.90 -16.96 -2.35
N GLN A 401 25.83 -16.62 -1.62
CA GLN A 401 25.90 -16.57 -0.16
C GLN A 401 26.14 -17.94 0.50
N PRO A 402 25.38 -19.01 0.20
CA PRO A 402 25.68 -20.34 0.73
C PRO A 402 26.97 -20.93 0.13
N ILE A 403 27.28 -20.70 -1.16
CA ILE A 403 28.55 -21.12 -1.75
C ILE A 403 29.70 -20.41 -1.06
N ALA A 404 29.66 -19.10 -0.85
CA ALA A 404 30.68 -18.34 -0.11
C ALA A 404 30.73 -18.78 1.36
N ALA A 405 29.59 -19.01 2.02
CA ALA A 405 29.53 -19.49 3.39
C ALA A 405 30.11 -20.91 3.55
N ILE A 406 30.19 -21.71 2.49
CA ILE A 406 30.83 -23.04 2.50
C ILE A 406 32.28 -22.96 2.00
N THR A 407 32.50 -22.32 0.85
CA THR A 407 33.80 -22.24 0.18
C THR A 407 34.77 -21.34 0.91
N VAL A 408 34.35 -20.23 1.52
CA VAL A 408 35.24 -19.34 2.29
C VAL A 408 35.77 -20.05 3.54
N PRO A 409 34.95 -20.72 4.38
CA PRO A 409 35.47 -21.50 5.50
C PRO A 409 36.32 -22.69 5.05
N LEU A 410 35.94 -23.42 4.00
CA LEU A 410 36.73 -24.55 3.50
C LEU A 410 38.08 -24.11 2.90
N THR A 411 38.12 -23.00 2.17
CA THR A 411 39.40 -22.44 1.70
C THR A 411 40.22 -21.88 2.86
N MET A 412 39.62 -21.20 3.84
CA MET A 412 40.31 -20.80 5.07
C MET A 412 40.90 -22.00 5.82
N LEU A 413 40.12 -23.07 5.99
CA LEU A 413 40.58 -24.31 6.63
C LEU A 413 41.68 -24.99 5.81
N GLY A 414 41.55 -25.03 4.49
CA GLY A 414 42.57 -25.57 3.58
C GLY A 414 43.87 -24.76 3.63
N LEU A 415 43.78 -23.43 3.63
CA LEU A 415 44.92 -22.52 3.77
C LEU A 415 45.56 -22.63 5.15
N CYS A 416 44.76 -22.73 6.22
CA CYS A 416 45.27 -22.96 7.58
C CYS A 416 45.96 -24.33 7.69
N GLY A 417 45.36 -25.38 7.12
CA GLY A 417 45.93 -26.72 7.10
C GLY A 417 47.23 -26.78 6.30
N LEU A 418 47.26 -26.17 5.11
CA LEU A 418 48.46 -26.04 4.29
C LEU A 418 49.55 -25.25 5.02
N TYR A 419 49.17 -24.15 5.67
CA TYR A 419 50.10 -23.34 6.44
C TYR A 419 50.68 -24.11 7.62
N LEU A 420 49.86 -24.81 8.40
CA LEU A 420 50.30 -25.68 9.50
C LEU A 420 51.23 -26.78 9.00
N PHE A 421 50.88 -27.42 7.88
CA PHE A 421 51.73 -28.41 7.24
C PHE A 421 53.10 -27.83 6.84
N LEU A 422 53.12 -26.64 6.22
CA LEU A 422 54.36 -25.94 5.85
C LEU A 422 55.17 -25.50 7.07
N ALA A 423 54.51 -25.08 8.15
CA ALA A 423 55.15 -24.70 9.41
C ALA A 423 55.81 -25.90 10.10
N VAL A 424 55.15 -27.07 10.09
CA VAL A 424 55.70 -28.33 10.62
C VAL A 424 56.83 -28.87 9.73
N ARG A 425 56.67 -28.83 8.41
CA ARG A 425 57.64 -29.38 7.46
C ARG A 425 58.88 -28.49 7.31
N TYR A 426 58.72 -27.17 7.40
CA TYR A 426 59.78 -26.17 7.18
C TYR A 426 59.82 -25.12 8.31
N PRO A 427 60.08 -25.54 9.56
CA PRO A 427 59.96 -24.69 10.75
C PRO A 427 60.92 -23.49 10.72
N LYS A 428 62.10 -23.64 10.12
CA LYS A 428 63.09 -22.56 10.00
C LYS A 428 62.63 -21.41 9.09
N LYS A 429 61.74 -21.68 8.12
CA LYS A 429 61.26 -20.69 7.14
C LYS A 429 59.92 -20.08 7.54
N TYR A 430 58.97 -20.89 8.02
CA TYR A 430 57.60 -20.43 8.31
C TYR A 430 57.27 -20.33 9.81
N GLY A 431 57.92 -21.12 10.68
CA GLY A 431 57.66 -21.10 12.13
C GLY A 431 58.29 -19.91 12.86
N VAL A 432 59.49 -19.47 12.43
CA VAL A 432 60.24 -18.37 13.10
C VAL A 432 59.57 -17.01 12.90
N TRP A 433 58.95 -16.77 11.73
CA TRP A 433 58.29 -15.50 11.42
C TRP A 433 57.02 -15.30 12.26
N PHE A 434 56.18 -16.33 12.36
CA PHE A 434 54.96 -16.27 13.17
C PHE A 434 55.26 -16.04 14.65
N TRP A 435 56.28 -16.72 15.19
CA TRP A 435 56.64 -16.56 16.60
C TRP A 435 57.11 -15.14 16.92
N LYS A 436 57.93 -14.54 16.05
CA LYS A 436 58.37 -13.15 16.20
C LYS A 436 57.20 -12.17 16.12
N GLU A 437 56.26 -12.40 15.20
CA GLU A 437 55.15 -11.47 15.01
C GLU A 437 54.05 -11.63 16.05
N TRP A 438 53.86 -12.83 16.59
CA TRP A 438 53.05 -13.08 17.78
C TRP A 438 53.64 -12.39 19.01
N GLN A 439 54.95 -12.49 19.22
CA GLN A 439 55.63 -11.77 20.31
C GLN A 439 55.48 -10.25 20.15
N ALA A 440 55.66 -9.71 18.93
CA ALA A 440 55.43 -8.30 18.64
C ALA A 440 53.97 -7.87 18.89
N TYR A 441 53.00 -8.72 18.53
CA TYR A 441 51.58 -8.49 18.80
C TYR A 441 51.29 -8.44 20.31
N GLN A 442 51.81 -9.38 21.10
CA GLN A 442 51.65 -9.38 22.56
C GLN A 442 52.19 -8.09 23.18
N VAL A 443 53.38 -7.64 22.76
CA VAL A 443 53.97 -6.36 23.20
C VAL A 443 53.08 -5.16 22.82
N ARG A 444 52.51 -5.12 21.60
CA ARG A 444 51.58 -4.06 21.18
C ARG A 444 50.30 -4.07 22.03
N ASN A 445 49.80 -5.24 22.39
CA ASN A 445 48.57 -5.39 23.15
C ASN A 445 48.74 -4.99 24.62
N GLU A 446 49.88 -5.33 25.22
CA GLU A 446 50.33 -4.84 26.54
C GLU A 446 50.38 -3.31 26.57
N ARG A 447 51.06 -2.68 25.61
CA ARG A 447 51.12 -1.20 25.49
C ARG A 447 49.75 -0.56 25.34
N ARG A 448 48.81 -1.19 24.63
CA ARG A 448 47.42 -0.71 24.52
C ARG A 448 46.66 -0.82 25.84
N LYS A 449 46.91 -1.88 26.64
CA LYS A 449 46.32 -2.00 27.98
C LYS A 449 46.87 -0.93 28.91
N GLU A 450 48.18 -0.67 28.87
CA GLU A 450 48.82 0.41 29.62
C GLU A 450 48.28 1.78 29.21
N GLY A 451 48.16 2.07 27.91
CA GLY A 451 47.59 3.32 27.41
C GLY A 451 46.14 3.51 27.84
N ARG A 452 45.31 2.45 27.84
CA ARG A 452 43.93 2.51 28.36
C ARG A 452 43.88 2.67 29.88
N ALA A 453 44.84 2.13 30.62
CA ALA A 453 44.94 2.36 32.06
C ALA A 453 45.29 3.83 32.34
N ARG A 454 46.29 4.36 31.64
CA ARG A 454 46.72 5.76 31.75
C ARG A 454 45.62 6.75 31.38
N GLY A 455 44.92 6.52 30.27
CA GLY A 455 43.79 7.37 29.87
C GLY A 455 42.62 7.34 30.88
N ARG A 456 42.43 6.22 31.60
CA ARG A 456 41.44 6.15 32.70
C ARG A 456 41.89 6.90 33.95
N GLU A 457 43.19 6.92 34.23
CA GLU A 457 43.76 7.73 35.33
C GLU A 457 43.70 9.22 35.01
N GLU A 458 44.06 9.62 33.78
CA GLU A 458 43.95 11.01 33.29
C GLU A 458 42.49 11.49 33.34
N ALA A 459 41.54 10.68 32.86
CA ALA A 459 40.11 11.02 32.94
C ALA A 459 39.61 11.15 34.40
N ARG A 460 40.13 10.34 35.33
CA ARG A 460 39.82 10.48 36.76
C ARG A 460 40.43 11.75 37.37
N ALA A 461 41.63 12.13 36.95
CA ALA A 461 42.27 13.36 37.40
C ALA A 461 41.48 14.60 36.97
N TYR A 462 41.02 14.64 35.71
CA TYR A 462 40.14 15.69 35.20
C TYR A 462 38.83 15.80 36.00
N LEU A 463 38.21 14.67 36.34
CA LEU A 463 36.96 14.66 37.12
C LEU A 463 37.15 15.03 38.60
N HIS A 464 38.37 15.00 39.12
CA HIS A 464 38.67 15.37 40.52
C HIS A 464 39.24 16.79 40.69
N GLU A 465 39.78 17.41 39.64
CA GLU A 465 40.24 18.81 39.70
C GLU A 465 39.08 19.84 39.66
N ASP A 466 37.93 19.51 39.07
CA ASP A 466 36.73 20.38 39.05
C ASP A 466 35.99 20.47 40.40
N GLY A 467 36.47 19.77 41.43
CA GLY A 467 35.91 19.82 42.79
C GLY A 467 36.42 20.98 43.66
N ARG A 468 37.40 21.77 43.19
CA ARG A 468 37.86 22.98 43.89
C ARG A 468 37.21 24.22 43.30
N ALA A 469 36.17 24.66 43.99
CA ALA A 469 35.48 25.94 43.82
C ALA A 469 36.47 27.09 43.55
N GLY A 470 36.45 27.57 42.31
CA GLY A 470 37.14 28.76 41.85
C GLY A 470 36.41 29.29 40.62
N ASP A 471 35.53 30.24 40.87
CA ASP A 471 34.80 31.09 39.94
C ASP A 471 35.41 31.16 38.52
N MET A 472 34.72 30.58 37.53
CA MET A 472 35.08 30.71 36.10
C MET A 472 33.93 31.37 35.34
N SER A 473 33.96 32.69 35.29
CA SER A 473 33.34 33.48 34.23
C SER A 473 33.97 33.09 32.88
N ILE A 474 33.20 32.41 32.03
CA ILE A 474 33.62 32.05 30.67
C ILE A 474 33.56 33.29 29.77
N PRO A 475 34.65 33.71 29.09
CA PRO A 475 34.58 34.73 28.07
C PRO A 475 34.02 34.13 26.77
N GLN A 476 32.93 34.71 26.27
CA GLN A 476 32.43 34.48 24.92
C GLN A 476 33.44 35.03 23.90
N GLN A 477 34.21 34.16 23.26
CA GLN A 477 34.80 34.42 21.94
C GLN A 477 34.55 33.22 21.03
N ILE A 478 33.63 33.41 20.10
CA ILE A 478 33.33 32.49 19.00
C ILE A 478 34.34 32.80 17.87
N PRO A 479 35.19 31.87 17.44
CA PRO A 479 35.99 32.05 16.23
C PRO A 479 35.12 31.81 14.98
N PRO A 480 35.39 32.51 13.85
CA PRO A 480 34.62 32.37 12.62
C PRO A 480 34.81 30.98 11.99
N MET A 481 33.68 30.35 11.65
CA MET A 481 33.66 29.08 10.92
C MET A 481 34.19 29.26 9.49
N VAL A 482 35.16 28.41 9.15
CA VAL A 482 35.66 28.20 7.79
C VAL A 482 34.57 27.47 7.00
N VAL A 483 34.07 28.14 5.96
CA VAL A 483 33.13 27.59 4.97
C VAL A 483 33.85 26.55 4.11
N ALA A 484 33.35 25.31 4.11
CA ALA A 484 33.74 24.30 3.13
C ALA A 484 32.99 24.56 1.80
N PRO A 485 33.64 24.42 0.63
CA PRO A 485 32.98 24.66 -0.65
C PRO A 485 32.00 23.54 -1.00
N SER A 486 30.78 23.94 -1.37
CA SER A 486 29.75 23.10 -1.96
C SER A 486 30.20 22.55 -3.31
N ALA A 487 30.19 21.23 -3.47
CA ALA A 487 30.29 20.58 -4.77
C ALA A 487 29.00 20.88 -5.56
N GLY A 488 29.15 21.62 -6.65
CA GLY A 488 28.05 21.92 -7.57
C GLY A 488 27.61 20.67 -8.33
N TYR A 489 26.30 20.45 -8.37
CA TYR A 489 25.68 19.56 -9.34
C TYR A 489 24.86 20.37 -10.34
N ALA A 490 24.93 19.89 -11.58
CA ALA A 490 24.60 20.58 -12.81
C ALA A 490 23.12 20.93 -12.92
N GLN A 491 22.89 22.15 -13.42
CA GLN A 491 21.61 22.60 -13.96
C GLN A 491 21.23 21.73 -15.16
N SER A 492 20.04 21.14 -15.15
CA SER A 492 19.36 20.65 -16.35
C SER A 492 18.07 21.41 -16.56
N ASN A 493 18.16 22.35 -17.51
CA ASN A 493 17.16 22.87 -18.44
C ASN A 493 15.67 22.79 -18.08
N GLY A 494 15.09 23.98 -17.94
CA GLY A 494 13.65 24.17 -17.85
C GLY A 494 12.91 23.89 -19.15
N TYR A 495 11.65 23.49 -18.99
CA TYR A 495 10.61 23.67 -19.98
C TYR A 495 9.49 24.49 -19.34
N ALA A 496 9.17 25.61 -19.99
CA ALA A 496 8.03 26.44 -19.68
C ALA A 496 6.75 25.68 -20.05
N GLN A 497 5.82 25.53 -19.10
CA GLN A 497 4.45 25.14 -19.39
C GLN A 497 3.56 26.39 -19.37
N SER A 498 2.87 26.63 -20.48
CA SER A 498 1.80 27.61 -20.59
C SER A 498 0.52 27.06 -19.94
N HIS A 499 0.00 27.77 -18.95
CA HIS A 499 -1.36 27.60 -18.45
C HIS A 499 -2.38 27.90 -19.54
N GLN A 500 -3.22 26.93 -19.92
CA GLN A 500 -4.57 27.18 -20.42
C GLN A 500 -5.55 26.10 -19.91
N ASN A 501 -6.66 26.59 -19.33
CA ASN A 501 -7.85 25.88 -18.84
C ASN A 501 -8.42 24.82 -19.81
N PRO A 502 -9.08 23.78 -19.28
CA PRO A 502 -10.21 23.17 -19.97
C PRO A 502 -11.53 23.58 -19.31
N GLN A 503 -12.29 24.40 -20.05
CA GLN A 503 -13.74 24.52 -19.86
C GLN A 503 -14.44 23.26 -20.38
N HIS A 504 -15.55 22.91 -19.71
CA HIS A 504 -16.72 22.17 -20.19
C HIS A 504 -16.53 21.15 -21.32
N PHE A 505 -16.57 19.85 -20.96
CA PHE A 505 -17.01 18.79 -21.87
C PHE A 505 -18.45 18.39 -21.55
N GLN A 506 -19.39 18.96 -22.30
CA GLN A 506 -20.64 18.27 -22.65
C GLN A 506 -20.44 17.68 -24.04
N THR A 507 -20.58 16.36 -24.19
CA THR A 507 -20.79 15.76 -25.51
C THR A 507 -21.90 14.73 -25.42
N SER A 508 -23.07 15.13 -25.90
CA SER A 508 -24.07 14.22 -26.47
C SER A 508 -23.49 13.57 -27.73
N TYR A 509 -23.40 12.24 -27.78
CA TYR A 509 -23.15 11.51 -29.02
C TYR A 509 -24.44 10.81 -29.45
N GLN A 510 -25.18 11.46 -30.37
CA GLN A 510 -26.06 10.77 -31.30
C GLN A 510 -25.26 10.52 -32.58
N GLY A 511 -25.06 9.25 -32.92
CA GLY A 511 -24.42 8.85 -34.18
C GLY A 511 -25.10 7.60 -34.72
N ASN A 512 -26.02 7.80 -35.66
CA ASN A 512 -26.56 6.75 -36.52
C ASN A 512 -25.42 6.15 -37.35
N PHE A 513 -25.22 4.84 -37.30
CA PHE A 513 -24.41 4.13 -38.30
C PHE A 513 -25.28 3.27 -39.20
N GLN A 514 -25.13 3.60 -40.48
CA GLN A 514 -25.84 3.09 -41.64
C GLN A 514 -25.13 1.83 -42.15
N LYS A 515 -25.91 0.79 -42.45
CA LYS A 515 -25.48 -0.44 -43.11
C LYS A 515 -24.68 -0.17 -44.38
N PHE A 516 -23.61 -0.92 -44.59
CA PHE A 516 -23.21 -1.36 -45.92
C PHE A 516 -23.03 -2.88 -45.94
N ALA A 517 -23.60 -3.47 -46.98
CA ALA A 517 -23.63 -4.88 -47.32
C ALA A 517 -22.42 -5.27 -48.20
N ASP A 518 -22.12 -6.56 -48.16
CA ASP A 518 -21.60 -7.46 -49.21
C ASP A 518 -20.62 -6.90 -50.27
N THR A 519 -19.45 -7.53 -50.43
CA THR A 519 -19.17 -8.56 -51.47
C THR A 519 -17.69 -8.94 -51.55
N GLU A 520 -17.50 -10.23 -51.94
CA GLU A 520 -16.28 -11.01 -52.30
C GLU A 520 -15.33 -11.50 -51.20
#